data_AF-A0A7S3QMJ7-F1
#
_entry.id   AF-A0A7S3QMJ7-F1
#
_cell.length_a   1.000
_cell.length_b   1.000
_cell.length_c   1.000
_cell.angle_alpha   90.00
_cell.angle_beta   90.00
_cell.angle_gamma   90.00
#
_symmetry.space_group_name_H-M   'P 1'
#
loop_
_entity.id
_entity.type
_entity.pdbx_description
1 polymer ?
#
loop_
_entity_poly.entity_id
_entity_poly.type
_entity_poly.pdbx_seq_one_letter_code
_entity_poly.pdbx_strand_id
1 'polypeptide(L)'
;MQIMKTSHGLLPRARCSSKKRAQVHTHSFLTDALRLFPSPKPKQPAEVKLILDKIEGSRGGILTTPAEKAEITSLIESVAEANRDVITTTKKLSATWRLLWGTEKETQFICKNAGIFGTQAGEIYQVIDLDEELLQNVITFPPTGSFVVNSSISVESGQRTSFKFTGATLNQDGRKTKIPPFGKGWFETVYVDDSIRMARDIRGDYLVVARDGPPIMF
;
A
#
# COMPACT_ATOMS: atom_id res chain seq x y z
N MET A 1 77.61 -3.34 -26.72
CA MET A 1 78.75 -4.00 -27.41
C MET A 1 78.22 -5.07 -28.36
N GLN A 2 79.04 -5.63 -29.25
CA GLN A 2 78.63 -6.38 -30.46
C GLN A 2 79.49 -7.67 -30.65
N ILE A 3 79.15 -8.63 -31.53
CA ILE A 3 78.02 -8.66 -32.49
C ILE A 3 76.83 -9.48 -31.92
N MET A 4 76.29 -10.62 -32.40
CA MET A 4 76.53 -11.52 -33.56
C MET A 4 75.19 -11.99 -34.19
N LYS A 5 75.27 -12.55 -35.41
CA LYS A 5 74.19 -13.24 -36.15
C LYS A 5 74.84 -14.32 -37.03
N THR A 6 74.24 -15.51 -37.13
CA THR A 6 74.36 -16.49 -38.25
C THR A 6 73.34 -17.62 -37.98
N SER A 7 72.31 -17.86 -38.80
CA SER A 7 72.28 -18.68 -40.05
C SER A 7 72.35 -20.20 -39.80
N HIS A 8 71.63 -21.10 -40.48
CA HIS A 8 70.60 -20.99 -41.53
C HIS A 8 69.78 -22.31 -41.59
N GLY A 9 68.59 -22.29 -42.20
CA GLY A 9 67.81 -23.49 -42.51
C GLY A 9 66.64 -23.13 -43.44
N LEU A 10 66.43 -23.88 -44.53
CA LEU A 10 65.69 -23.38 -45.70
C LEU A 10 64.83 -24.46 -46.37
N LEU A 11 63.72 -24.01 -46.98
CA LEU A 11 62.80 -24.70 -47.91
C LEU A 11 61.66 -25.58 -47.30
N PRO A 12 60.53 -25.77 -48.03
CA PRO A 12 60.03 -25.03 -49.21
C PRO A 12 58.64 -24.39 -48.99
N ARG A 13 58.19 -23.58 -49.96
CA ARG A 13 56.81 -23.06 -50.02
C ARG A 13 55.86 -24.11 -50.61
N ALA A 14 54.66 -24.24 -50.03
CA ALA A 14 53.50 -24.83 -50.70
C ALA A 14 52.44 -23.74 -50.97
N ARG A 15 51.97 -23.64 -52.22
CA ARG A 15 50.73 -22.93 -52.59
C ARG A 15 49.69 -23.96 -52.98
N CYS A 16 48.49 -23.95 -52.39
CA CYS A 16 47.26 -24.22 -53.14
C CYS A 16 45.99 -23.83 -52.37
N SER A 17 44.91 -23.63 -53.13
CA SER A 17 43.49 -23.75 -52.75
C SER A 17 42.93 -22.80 -51.68
N SER A 18 42.25 -21.77 -52.17
CA SER A 18 41.25 -21.00 -51.42
C SER A 18 40.07 -21.88 -50.99
N LYS A 19 39.70 -21.87 -49.70
CA LYS A 19 38.38 -22.32 -49.23
C LYS A 19 37.54 -21.14 -48.75
N LYS A 20 36.22 -21.24 -48.97
CA LYS A 20 35.27 -20.12 -48.85
C LYS A 20 35.08 -19.68 -47.39
N ARG A 21 34.92 -18.37 -47.19
CA ARG A 21 34.59 -17.73 -45.91
C ARG A 21 33.17 -18.12 -45.50
N ALA A 22 33.03 -19.07 -44.57
CA ALA A 22 31.73 -19.40 -43.98
C ALA A 22 31.30 -18.28 -43.02
N GLN A 23 30.22 -17.55 -43.35
CA GLN A 23 29.57 -16.64 -42.40
C GLN A 23 28.76 -17.47 -41.39
N VAL A 24 29.34 -17.70 -40.22
CA VAL A 24 28.61 -18.27 -39.08
C VAL A 24 27.71 -17.19 -38.48
N HIS A 25 26.47 -17.11 -38.95
CA HIS A 25 25.41 -16.36 -38.27
C HIS A 25 24.87 -17.21 -37.12
N THR A 26 25.51 -17.16 -35.95
CA THR A 26 24.88 -17.59 -34.70
C THR A 26 23.76 -16.60 -34.35
N HIS A 27 22.53 -16.93 -34.72
CA HIS A 27 21.35 -16.19 -34.29
C HIS A 27 21.22 -16.19 -32.77
N SER A 28 20.70 -15.08 -32.20
CA SER A 28 20.47 -14.95 -30.76
C SER A 28 19.27 -15.79 -30.31
N PHE A 29 19.51 -17.05 -29.97
CA PHE A 29 18.49 -17.96 -29.44
C PHE A 29 18.13 -17.71 -27.95
N LEU A 30 18.58 -16.59 -27.36
CA LEU A 30 18.30 -16.20 -25.97
C LEU A 30 17.34 -15.01 -25.82
N THR A 31 16.84 -14.43 -26.91
CA THR A 31 16.07 -13.17 -26.88
C THR A 31 14.53 -13.29 -26.88
N ASP A 32 13.97 -14.46 -27.19
CA ASP A 32 12.49 -14.63 -27.29
C ASP A 32 11.85 -15.52 -26.21
N ALA A 33 12.65 -16.27 -25.43
CA ALA A 33 12.14 -17.16 -24.39
C ALA A 33 11.49 -16.43 -23.19
N LEU A 34 11.76 -15.12 -23.01
CA LEU A 34 11.23 -14.32 -21.89
C LEU A 34 9.87 -13.67 -22.17
N ARG A 35 9.28 -13.86 -23.37
CA ARG A 35 8.06 -13.14 -23.82
C ARG A 35 6.75 -13.90 -23.65
N LEU A 36 6.77 -15.07 -23.00
CA LEU A 36 5.61 -15.97 -22.87
C LEU A 36 4.82 -15.82 -21.56
N PHE A 37 5.29 -15.00 -20.62
CA PHE A 37 4.45 -14.55 -19.49
C PHE A 37 3.75 -13.26 -19.90
N PRO A 38 2.40 -13.21 -19.93
CA PRO A 38 1.70 -11.94 -20.03
C PRO A 38 1.96 -11.16 -18.75
N SER A 39 2.59 -9.99 -18.85
CA SER A 39 2.69 -9.05 -17.72
C SER A 39 1.28 -8.84 -17.14
N PRO A 40 1.09 -8.96 -15.82
CA PRO A 40 -0.24 -8.88 -15.23
C PRO A 40 -0.87 -7.53 -15.59
N LYS A 41 -1.97 -7.58 -16.36
CA LYS A 41 -2.70 -6.36 -16.76
C LYS A 41 -3.22 -5.69 -15.48
N PRO A 42 -3.08 -4.37 -15.32
CA PRO A 42 -3.55 -3.67 -14.12
C PRO A 42 -5.08 -3.74 -14.03
N LYS A 43 -5.61 -4.67 -13.23
CA LYS A 43 -7.04 -4.83 -12.89
C LYS A 43 -7.61 -3.65 -12.11
N GLN A 44 -6.72 -2.81 -11.57
CA GLN A 44 -6.97 -1.90 -10.46
C GLN A 44 -8.13 -0.91 -10.68
N PRO A 45 -8.23 -0.16 -11.80
CA PRO A 45 -9.26 0.89 -11.91
C PRO A 45 -10.71 0.34 -11.89
N ALA A 46 -10.94 -0.84 -12.46
CA ALA A 46 -12.27 -1.44 -12.54
C ALA A 46 -12.70 -2.06 -11.20
N GLU A 47 -11.79 -2.79 -10.53
CA GLU A 47 -12.08 -3.41 -9.23
C GLU A 47 -12.19 -2.35 -8.13
N VAL A 48 -11.35 -1.31 -8.15
CA VAL A 48 -11.48 -0.15 -7.25
C VAL A 48 -12.81 0.57 -7.47
N LYS A 49 -13.22 0.86 -8.72
CA LYS A 49 -14.53 1.48 -8.98
C LYS A 49 -15.67 0.61 -8.45
N LEU A 50 -15.65 -0.70 -8.68
CA LEU A 50 -16.69 -1.62 -8.19
C LEU A 50 -16.76 -1.65 -6.65
N ILE A 51 -15.63 -1.53 -5.95
CA ILE A 51 -15.61 -1.37 -4.48
C ILE A 51 -16.26 -0.05 -4.08
N LEU A 52 -15.93 1.07 -4.73
CA LEU A 52 -16.53 2.38 -4.45
C LEU A 52 -18.05 2.38 -4.68
N ASP A 53 -18.50 1.82 -5.80
CA ASP A 53 -19.92 1.67 -6.15
C ASP A 53 -20.69 0.82 -5.10
N LYS A 54 -20.02 -0.16 -4.47
CA LYS A 54 -20.62 -1.05 -3.45
C LYS A 54 -20.62 -0.48 -2.02
N ILE A 55 -19.73 0.47 -1.71
CA ILE A 55 -19.67 1.08 -0.37
C ILE A 55 -20.46 2.40 -0.29
N GLU A 56 -20.96 2.92 -1.41
CA GLU A 56 -21.88 4.06 -1.42
C GLU A 56 -23.11 3.77 -0.54
N GLY A 57 -23.55 4.77 0.23
CA GLY A 57 -24.65 4.63 1.20
C GLY A 57 -24.36 3.75 2.43
N SER A 58 -23.27 2.98 2.49
CA SER A 58 -23.00 2.00 3.56
C SER A 58 -22.78 2.57 4.97
N ARG A 59 -22.62 3.89 5.09
CA ARG A 59 -22.28 4.64 6.32
C ARG A 59 -21.05 4.05 7.04
N GLY A 60 -19.90 4.02 6.37
CA GLY A 60 -18.66 3.50 6.97
C GLY A 60 -18.66 1.98 7.16
N GLY A 61 -19.52 1.24 6.46
CA GLY A 61 -19.73 -0.20 6.68
C GLY A 61 -20.63 -0.55 7.87
N ILE A 62 -21.36 0.43 8.43
CA ILE A 62 -22.36 0.20 9.49
C ILE A 62 -23.61 -0.51 8.95
N LEU A 63 -23.99 -0.25 7.69
CA LEU A 63 -25.20 -0.80 7.07
C LEU A 63 -24.98 -2.05 6.21
N THR A 64 -23.74 -2.44 5.89
CA THR A 64 -23.49 -3.65 5.08
C THR A 64 -23.84 -4.92 5.83
N THR A 65 -24.62 -5.79 5.18
CA THR A 65 -24.86 -7.17 5.60
C THR A 65 -23.57 -8.01 5.60
N PRO A 66 -23.57 -9.18 6.26
CA PRO A 66 -22.43 -10.10 6.20
C PRO A 66 -22.06 -10.56 4.78
N ALA A 67 -23.05 -10.65 3.87
CA ALA A 67 -22.83 -11.05 2.48
C ALA A 67 -22.11 -9.96 1.68
N GLU A 68 -22.60 -8.71 1.74
CA GLU A 68 -21.95 -7.56 1.11
C GLU A 68 -20.55 -7.33 1.68
N LYS A 69 -20.38 -7.46 3.01
CA LYS A 69 -19.07 -7.37 3.67
C LYS A 69 -18.09 -8.43 3.15
N ALA A 70 -18.55 -9.67 2.94
CA ALA A 70 -17.71 -10.73 2.36
C ALA A 70 -17.37 -10.44 0.87
N GLU A 71 -18.32 -9.95 0.08
CA GLU A 71 -18.10 -9.60 -1.33
C GLU A 71 -17.10 -8.44 -1.49
N ILE A 72 -17.28 -7.35 -0.72
CA ILE A 72 -16.36 -6.20 -0.70
C ILE A 72 -14.95 -6.64 -0.23
N THR A 73 -14.87 -7.51 0.78
CA THR A 73 -13.59 -8.07 1.25
C THR A 73 -12.90 -8.87 0.14
N SER A 74 -13.62 -9.74 -0.57
CA SER A 74 -13.07 -10.54 -1.68
C SER A 74 -12.57 -9.66 -2.85
N LEU A 75 -13.24 -8.55 -3.13
CA LEU A 75 -12.75 -7.56 -4.11
C LEU A 75 -11.47 -6.87 -3.62
N ILE A 76 -11.38 -6.48 -2.35
CA ILE A 76 -10.16 -5.91 -1.77
C ILE A 76 -9.01 -6.93 -1.79
N GLU A 77 -9.28 -8.22 -1.58
CA GLU A 77 -8.28 -9.30 -1.68
C GLU A 77 -7.81 -9.54 -3.13
N SER A 78 -8.69 -9.42 -4.13
CA SER A 78 -8.30 -9.41 -5.55
C SER A 78 -7.41 -8.21 -5.91
N VAL A 79 -7.74 -7.01 -5.40
CA VAL A 79 -6.93 -5.81 -5.56
C VAL A 79 -5.57 -5.98 -4.87
N ALA A 80 -5.53 -6.53 -3.66
CA ALA A 80 -4.30 -6.80 -2.92
C ALA A 80 -3.38 -7.78 -3.65
N GLU A 81 -3.92 -8.87 -4.18
CA GLU A 81 -3.15 -9.85 -4.96
C GLU A 81 -2.59 -9.21 -6.24
N ALA A 82 -3.39 -8.40 -6.94
CA ALA A 82 -2.96 -7.64 -8.12
C ALA A 82 -2.01 -6.47 -7.79
N ASN A 83 -1.71 -6.22 -6.51
CA ASN A 83 -0.76 -5.20 -6.03
C ASN A 83 0.39 -5.80 -5.21
N ARG A 84 0.52 -7.13 -5.05
CA ARG A 84 1.42 -7.74 -4.05
C ARG A 84 2.88 -7.22 -4.09
N ASP A 85 3.42 -6.98 -5.29
CA ASP A 85 4.79 -6.49 -5.51
C ASP A 85 4.90 -4.95 -5.65
N VAL A 86 3.80 -4.21 -5.45
CA VAL A 86 3.74 -2.74 -5.56
C VAL A 86 4.12 -2.10 -4.23
N ILE A 87 5.10 -1.18 -4.26
CA ILE A 87 5.45 -0.36 -3.09
C ILE A 87 4.38 0.71 -2.88
N THR A 88 3.67 0.63 -1.77
CA THR A 88 2.61 1.58 -1.35
C THR A 88 3.05 2.47 -0.18
N THR A 89 4.12 2.13 0.54
CA THR A 89 4.76 2.95 1.60
C THR A 89 5.57 4.13 1.04
N THR A 90 5.01 4.81 0.04
CA THR A 90 5.57 6.00 -0.62
C THR A 90 4.99 7.29 -0.02
N LYS A 91 5.48 8.46 -0.43
CA LYS A 91 4.91 9.77 -0.04
C LYS A 91 3.40 9.93 -0.38
N LYS A 92 2.80 9.09 -1.23
CA LYS A 92 1.33 9.07 -1.40
C LYS A 92 0.59 8.63 -0.14
N LEU A 93 1.21 7.83 0.73
CA LEU A 93 0.62 7.33 1.97
C LEU A 93 0.45 8.43 3.03
N SER A 94 1.34 9.43 3.04
CA SER A 94 1.19 10.63 3.88
C SER A 94 -0.04 11.42 3.44
N ALA A 95 -1.07 11.47 4.29
CA ALA A 95 -2.32 12.19 4.04
C ALA A 95 -3.20 12.28 5.29
N THR A 96 -4.24 13.11 5.21
CA THR A 96 -5.46 12.88 5.98
C THR A 96 -6.39 11.98 5.17
N TRP A 97 -6.74 10.81 5.71
CA TRP A 97 -7.59 9.82 5.05
C TRP A 97 -8.95 9.70 5.74
N ARG A 98 -10.06 9.92 5.04
CA ARG A 98 -11.44 9.87 5.58
C ARG A 98 -12.13 8.54 5.25
N LEU A 99 -12.77 7.90 6.23
CA LEU A 99 -13.36 6.57 6.10
C LEU A 99 -14.57 6.54 5.18
N LEU A 100 -14.50 5.74 4.11
CA LEU A 100 -15.66 5.38 3.29
C LEU A 100 -16.31 4.10 3.80
N TRP A 101 -15.50 3.11 4.17
CA TRP A 101 -15.94 1.80 4.66
C TRP A 101 -14.86 1.13 5.51
N GLY A 102 -15.27 0.44 6.58
CA GLY A 102 -14.34 -0.35 7.39
C GLY A 102 -15.02 -1.49 8.15
N THR A 103 -14.25 -2.54 8.41
CA THR A 103 -14.76 -3.77 9.04
C THR A 103 -14.63 -3.82 10.56
N GLU A 104 -13.78 -2.95 11.13
CA GLU A 104 -13.37 -2.91 12.54
C GLU A 104 -14.57 -2.77 13.50
N LYS A 105 -14.62 -3.63 14.52
CA LYS A 105 -15.73 -3.71 15.47
C LYS A 105 -15.75 -2.54 16.44
N GLU A 106 -14.58 -2.07 16.86
CA GLU A 106 -14.37 -1.04 17.88
C GLU A 106 -14.80 0.34 17.36
N THR A 107 -14.34 0.73 16.18
CA THR A 107 -14.81 1.95 15.50
C THR A 107 -16.32 1.89 15.22
N GLN A 108 -16.84 0.77 14.69
CA GLN A 108 -18.29 0.61 14.51
C GLN A 108 -19.06 0.66 15.83
N PHE A 109 -18.52 0.15 16.93
CA PHE A 109 -19.13 0.18 18.26
C PHE A 109 -19.20 1.61 18.80
N ILE A 110 -18.12 2.40 18.68
CA ILE A 110 -18.12 3.82 19.08
C ILE A 110 -19.20 4.58 18.28
N CYS A 111 -19.24 4.40 16.96
CA CYS A 111 -20.23 5.08 16.11
C CYS A 111 -21.68 4.67 16.42
N LYS A 112 -21.94 3.39 16.70
CA LYS A 112 -23.27 2.88 17.08
C LYS A 112 -23.72 3.36 18.47
N ASN A 113 -22.79 3.59 19.41
CA ASN A 113 -23.10 3.98 20.78
C ASN A 113 -22.94 5.49 21.07
N ALA A 114 -22.47 6.31 20.12
CA ALA A 114 -22.29 7.75 20.28
C ALA A 114 -23.53 8.47 20.88
N GLY A 115 -24.74 8.04 20.50
CA GLY A 115 -26.01 8.57 21.02
C GLY A 115 -26.21 8.38 22.53
N ILE A 116 -25.60 7.35 23.14
CA ILE A 116 -25.62 7.12 24.59
C ILE A 116 -24.81 8.20 25.33
N PHE A 117 -23.81 8.77 24.66
CA PHE A 117 -22.96 9.86 25.17
C PHE A 117 -23.49 11.26 24.81
N GLY A 118 -24.74 11.35 24.31
CA GLY A 118 -25.40 12.62 23.98
C GLY A 118 -24.95 13.26 22.66
N THR A 119 -24.20 12.54 21.82
CA THR A 119 -23.64 13.05 20.56
C THR A 119 -23.92 12.08 19.39
N GLN A 120 -23.40 12.40 18.20
CA GLN A 120 -23.38 11.50 17.04
C GLN A 120 -21.95 11.38 16.56
N ALA A 121 -21.53 10.21 16.07
CA ALA A 121 -20.27 10.12 15.34
C ALA A 121 -20.42 10.79 13.98
N GLY A 122 -19.53 11.75 13.70
CA GLY A 122 -19.38 12.37 12.38
C GLY A 122 -18.38 11.59 11.53
N GLU A 123 -17.61 12.32 10.73
CA GLU A 123 -16.53 11.77 9.92
C GLU A 123 -15.44 11.12 10.79
N ILE A 124 -14.81 10.09 10.21
CA ILE A 124 -13.76 9.28 10.83
C ILE A 124 -12.52 9.40 9.96
N TYR A 125 -11.37 9.67 10.57
CA TYR A 125 -10.11 9.90 9.87
C TYR A 125 -8.99 9.00 10.37
N GLN A 126 -8.05 8.70 9.48
CA GLN A 126 -6.70 8.26 9.81
C GLN A 126 -5.72 9.23 9.15
N VAL A 127 -5.06 10.05 9.95
CA VAL A 127 -3.92 10.86 9.53
C VAL A 127 -2.69 9.95 9.52
N ILE A 128 -1.89 10.00 8.47
CA ILE A 128 -0.58 9.35 8.40
C ILE A 128 0.42 10.40 7.94
N ASP A 129 1.56 10.49 8.62
CA ASP A 129 2.72 11.22 8.14
C ASP A 129 3.97 10.35 8.27
N LEU A 130 4.55 9.99 7.12
CA LEU A 130 5.79 9.21 7.04
C LEU A 130 7.05 10.05 7.30
N ASP A 131 7.02 11.37 7.10
CA ASP A 131 8.19 12.23 7.31
C ASP A 131 8.34 12.59 8.81
N GLU A 132 7.23 12.62 9.58
CA GLU A 132 7.20 12.83 11.04
C GLU A 132 7.03 11.53 11.86
N GLU A 133 7.01 10.35 11.23
CA GLU A 133 6.78 9.03 11.86
C GLU A 133 5.47 8.91 12.69
N LEU A 134 4.39 9.59 12.27
CA LEU A 134 3.12 9.69 13.01
C LEU A 134 1.92 9.02 12.32
N LEU A 135 1.02 8.47 13.14
CA LEU A 135 -0.34 8.10 12.74
C LEU A 135 -1.35 8.53 13.80
N GLN A 136 -2.46 9.12 13.36
CA GLN A 136 -3.55 9.55 14.23
C GLN A 136 -4.88 8.98 13.74
N ASN A 137 -5.55 8.16 14.55
CA ASN A 137 -6.95 7.77 14.32
C ASN A 137 -7.88 8.79 15.00
N VAL A 138 -8.91 9.25 14.30
CA VAL A 138 -9.84 10.28 14.80
C VAL A 138 -11.28 9.88 14.49
N ILE A 139 -12.16 9.96 15.49
CA ILE A 139 -13.61 9.94 15.31
C ILE A 139 -14.13 11.30 15.74
N THR A 140 -14.79 12.05 14.86
CA THR A 140 -15.37 13.36 15.20
C THR A 140 -16.75 13.21 15.87
N PHE A 141 -17.11 14.18 16.71
CA PHE A 141 -18.39 14.22 17.43
C PHE A 141 -19.06 15.60 17.27
N PRO A 142 -19.88 15.81 16.23
CA PRO A 142 -20.59 17.07 16.04
C PRO A 142 -21.55 17.42 17.20
N PRO A 143 -21.75 18.71 17.51
CA PRO A 143 -21.12 19.88 16.87
C PRO A 143 -19.67 20.13 17.33
N THR A 144 -19.28 19.63 18.51
CA THR A 144 -17.97 19.93 19.12
C THR A 144 -17.40 18.76 19.92
N GLY A 145 -16.51 17.98 19.30
CA GLY A 145 -15.77 16.92 19.98
C GLY A 145 -15.01 15.99 19.04
N SER A 146 -14.13 15.17 19.60
CA SER A 146 -13.43 14.10 18.90
C SER A 146 -12.81 13.09 19.85
N PHE A 147 -12.79 11.81 19.47
CA PHE A 147 -11.88 10.82 20.06
C PHE A 147 -10.65 10.68 19.17
N VAL A 148 -9.46 10.91 19.73
CA VAL A 148 -8.19 10.99 19.02
C VAL A 148 -7.22 9.96 19.62
N VAL A 149 -6.64 9.09 18.80
CA VAL A 149 -5.63 8.10 19.18
C VAL A 149 -4.37 8.31 18.36
N ASN A 150 -3.30 8.78 19.02
CA ASN A 150 -2.00 9.04 18.43
C ASN A 150 -1.11 7.78 18.52
N SER A 151 -0.26 7.60 17.50
CA SER A 151 0.68 6.49 17.37
C SER A 151 1.99 6.98 16.76
N SER A 152 3.10 6.35 17.14
CA SER A 152 4.33 6.35 16.32
C SER A 152 4.26 5.21 15.30
N ILE A 153 4.80 5.40 14.10
CA ILE A 153 4.84 4.38 13.03
C ILE A 153 6.26 4.08 12.55
N SER A 154 6.42 2.94 11.87
CA SER A 154 7.67 2.48 11.25
C SER A 154 7.35 1.71 9.97
N VAL A 155 8.08 1.96 8.88
CA VAL A 155 7.93 1.24 7.61
C VAL A 155 8.76 -0.04 7.67
N GLU A 156 8.09 -1.20 7.66
CA GLU A 156 8.71 -2.53 7.75
C GLU A 156 8.98 -3.14 6.37
N SER A 157 8.19 -2.76 5.35
CA SER A 157 8.31 -3.27 3.99
C SER A 157 7.71 -2.31 2.96
N GLY A 158 7.70 -2.70 1.68
CA GLY A 158 7.03 -1.94 0.62
C GLY A 158 5.53 -1.72 0.82
N GLN A 159 4.86 -2.46 1.72
CA GLN A 159 3.44 -2.27 2.03
C GLN A 159 3.13 -2.20 3.53
N ARG A 160 3.96 -2.82 4.38
CA ARG A 160 3.69 -2.96 5.81
C ARG A 160 4.24 -1.80 6.62
N THR A 161 3.37 -1.21 7.44
CA THR A 161 3.70 -0.17 8.41
C THR A 161 3.33 -0.66 9.82
N SER A 162 4.30 -0.76 10.72
CA SER A 162 4.06 -0.97 12.15
C SER A 162 3.52 0.30 12.80
N PHE A 163 2.73 0.16 13.86
CA PHE A 163 2.32 1.26 14.71
C PHE A 163 2.37 0.87 16.21
N LYS A 164 2.57 1.87 17.07
CA LYS A 164 2.47 1.75 18.54
C LYS A 164 1.74 2.97 19.08
N PHE A 165 0.68 2.76 19.87
CA PHE A 165 -0.06 3.89 20.45
C PHE A 165 0.80 4.68 21.45
N THR A 166 0.67 6.01 21.42
CA THR A 166 1.42 6.96 22.26
C THR A 166 0.51 7.79 23.19
N GLY A 167 -0.75 8.03 22.79
CA GLY A 167 -1.73 8.71 23.64
C GLY A 167 -3.14 8.71 23.03
N ALA A 168 -4.18 8.48 23.85
CA ALA A 168 -5.57 8.68 23.44
C ALA A 168 -6.22 9.83 24.23
N THR A 169 -7.07 10.62 23.58
CA THR A 169 -7.79 11.75 24.17
C THR A 169 -9.23 11.79 23.67
N LEU A 170 -10.19 11.89 24.59
CA LEU A 170 -11.55 12.28 24.29
C LEU A 170 -11.70 13.79 24.52
N ASN A 171 -12.00 14.52 23.46
CA ASN A 171 -12.38 15.94 23.48
C ASN A 171 -13.92 16.01 23.43
N GLN A 172 -14.57 16.59 24.43
CA GLN A 172 -16.03 16.81 24.46
C GLN A 172 -16.32 18.10 25.24
N ASP A 173 -17.15 18.99 24.67
CA ASP A 173 -17.61 20.24 25.32
C ASP A 173 -16.46 21.09 25.92
N GLY A 174 -15.36 21.21 25.16
CA GLY A 174 -14.13 21.92 25.57
C GLY A 174 -13.26 21.17 26.59
N ARG A 175 -13.73 20.05 27.15
CA ARG A 175 -13.02 19.22 28.12
C ARG A 175 -12.17 18.17 27.41
N LYS A 176 -10.90 18.02 27.82
CA LYS A 176 -9.97 17.02 27.28
C LYS A 176 -9.67 15.94 28.33
N THR A 177 -10.15 14.72 28.09
CA THR A 177 -9.94 13.56 28.95
C THR A 177 -8.89 12.64 28.31
N LYS A 178 -7.72 12.50 28.94
CA LYS A 178 -6.71 11.51 28.52
C LYS A 178 -7.21 10.11 28.88
N ILE A 179 -7.22 9.22 27.89
CA ILE A 179 -7.56 7.80 28.05
C ILE A 179 -6.26 7.01 27.85
N PRO A 180 -5.87 6.10 28.75
CA PRO A 180 -4.66 5.29 28.55
C PRO A 180 -4.82 4.37 27.33
N PRO A 181 -3.98 4.51 26.28
CA PRO A 181 -3.99 3.56 25.18
C PRO A 181 -3.06 2.39 25.49
N PHE A 182 -3.43 1.20 25.06
CA PHE A 182 -2.57 0.02 25.11
C PHE A 182 -2.67 -0.71 23.79
N GLY A 183 -1.53 -0.90 23.11
CA GLY A 183 -1.50 -1.59 21.83
C GLY A 183 -0.32 -1.22 20.95
N LYS A 184 0.03 -2.18 20.10
CA LYS A 184 0.87 -2.05 18.92
C LYS A 184 0.36 -3.03 17.88
N GLY A 185 0.60 -2.76 16.61
CA GLY A 185 0.18 -3.62 15.52
C GLY A 185 0.91 -3.25 14.23
N TRP A 186 0.36 -3.70 13.12
CA TRP A 186 0.76 -3.26 11.79
C TRP A 186 -0.48 -3.20 10.89
N PHE A 187 -0.36 -2.44 9.81
CA PHE A 187 -1.25 -2.53 8.67
C PHE A 187 -0.44 -2.67 7.38
N GLU A 188 -1.04 -3.32 6.39
CA GLU A 188 -0.55 -3.39 5.02
C GLU A 188 -1.43 -2.50 4.16
N THR A 189 -0.82 -1.50 3.52
CA THR A 189 -1.51 -0.69 2.53
C THR A 189 -1.52 -1.49 1.22
N VAL A 190 -2.62 -2.18 0.94
CA VAL A 190 -2.74 -3.07 -0.23
C VAL A 190 -3.00 -2.31 -1.53
N TYR A 191 -3.45 -1.05 -1.43
CA TYR A 191 -3.61 -0.14 -2.57
C TYR A 191 -3.55 1.32 -2.10
N VAL A 192 -2.90 2.20 -2.86
CA VAL A 192 -2.93 3.66 -2.65
C VAL A 192 -2.77 4.39 -3.99
N ASP A 193 -3.62 5.38 -4.24
CA ASP A 193 -3.44 6.36 -5.32
C ASP A 193 -3.59 7.80 -4.80
N ASP A 194 -3.84 8.75 -5.70
CA ASP A 194 -3.97 10.17 -5.33
C ASP A 194 -5.33 10.50 -4.68
N SER A 195 -6.27 9.55 -4.64
CA SER A 195 -7.66 9.73 -4.21
C SER A 195 -8.16 8.71 -3.18
N ILE A 196 -7.68 7.46 -3.23
CA ILE A 196 -8.17 6.32 -2.43
C ILE A 196 -6.98 5.57 -1.81
N ARG A 197 -7.19 5.02 -0.62
CA ARG A 197 -6.34 3.98 -0.04
C ARG A 197 -7.18 2.81 0.48
N MET A 198 -6.63 1.60 0.34
CA MET A 198 -7.15 0.38 0.96
C MET A 198 -6.07 -0.24 1.83
N ALA A 199 -6.44 -0.74 3.00
CA ALA A 199 -5.50 -1.40 3.90
C ALA A 199 -6.13 -2.56 4.66
N ARG A 200 -5.27 -3.48 5.12
CA ARG A 200 -5.58 -4.61 6.00
C ARG A 200 -4.76 -4.48 7.28
N ASP A 201 -5.33 -4.73 8.44
CA ASP A 201 -4.62 -4.71 9.72
C ASP A 201 -4.21 -6.10 10.22
N ILE A 202 -3.46 -6.11 11.33
CA ILE A 202 -3.01 -7.33 12.04
C ILE A 202 -4.15 -8.26 12.52
N ARG A 203 -5.38 -7.77 12.72
CA ARG A 203 -6.57 -8.58 13.07
C ARG A 203 -7.22 -9.18 11.83
N GLY A 204 -6.85 -8.72 10.63
CA GLY A 204 -7.54 -9.04 9.38
C GLY A 204 -8.76 -8.15 9.12
N ASP A 205 -8.88 -7.02 9.82
CA ASP A 205 -9.85 -5.98 9.49
C ASP A 205 -9.35 -5.14 8.30
N TYR A 206 -10.28 -4.74 7.44
CA TYR A 206 -10.06 -3.98 6.21
C TYR A 206 -10.66 -2.58 6.31
N LEU A 207 -10.07 -1.63 5.59
CA LEU A 207 -10.60 -0.28 5.38
C LEU A 207 -10.47 0.17 3.92
N VAL A 208 -11.40 1.05 3.52
CA VAL A 208 -11.35 1.85 2.30
C VAL A 208 -11.57 3.31 2.72
N VAL A 209 -10.63 4.18 2.34
CA VAL A 209 -10.60 5.59 2.74
C VAL A 209 -10.36 6.49 1.52
N ALA A 210 -10.94 7.68 1.52
CA ALA A 210 -10.66 8.75 0.56
C ALA A 210 -9.57 9.69 1.09
N ARG A 211 -8.78 10.31 0.20
CA ARG A 211 -7.87 11.39 0.56
C ARG A 211 -8.68 12.66 0.81
N ASP A 212 -8.57 13.22 2.01
CA ASP A 212 -9.24 14.47 2.41
C ASP A 212 -8.28 15.68 2.46
N GLY A 213 -6.97 15.42 2.35
CA GLY A 213 -5.96 16.48 2.29
C GLY A 213 -4.52 15.99 2.57
N PRO A 214 -3.56 16.91 2.78
CA PRO A 214 -2.27 16.59 3.41
C PRO A 214 -2.48 16.10 4.85
N PRO A 215 -1.43 15.61 5.54
CA PRO A 215 -1.50 15.31 6.97
C PRO A 215 -1.92 16.56 7.78
N ILE A 216 -3.00 16.47 8.55
CA ILE A 216 -3.49 17.52 9.45
C ILE A 216 -3.87 16.86 10.77
N MET A 217 -3.21 17.24 11.87
CA MET A 217 -3.42 16.65 13.18
C MET A 217 -4.59 17.32 13.94
N PHE A 218 -5.37 16.51 14.66
CA PHE A 218 -6.55 16.88 15.46
C PHE A 218 -6.28 16.82 16.98
#